data_AF-A0A506Q096-F1
#
_entry.id   AF-A0A506Q096-F1
#
_cell.length_a   1.000
_cell.length_b   1.000
_cell.length_c   1.000
_cell.angle_alpha   90.00
_cell.angle_beta   90.00
_cell.angle_gamma   90.00
#
_symmetry.space_group_name_H-M   'P 1'
#
loop_
_entity.id
_entity.type
_entity.pdbx_description
1 polymer ?
#
loop_
_entity_poly.entity_id
_entity_poly.type
_entity_poly.pdbx_seq_one_letter_code
_entity_poly.pdbx_strand_id
1 'polypeptide(L)'
;MLKKLVVGVLATGIALTGGMGASAASMEKPEGPVSSLKAAKCELPSRIKKLSNGKFEQYVKRTDNYYTEPLCGGTMHWYYKGKAPDGYSRYEGHLIL
;
A
#
# COMPACT_ATOMS: atom_id res chain seq x y z
N MET A 1 -45.80 -1.61 -20.49
CA MET A 1 -46.31 -1.61 -19.10
C MET A 1 -45.24 -0.99 -18.21
N LEU A 2 -45.30 0.33 -18.03
CA LEU A 2 -44.28 1.11 -17.35
C LEU A 2 -44.65 1.22 -15.87
N LYS A 3 -44.02 0.42 -15.00
CA LYS A 3 -44.22 0.50 -13.56
C LYS A 3 -43.15 1.40 -12.96
N LYS A 4 -43.61 2.59 -12.56
CA LYS A 4 -42.89 3.58 -11.74
C LYS A 4 -42.42 2.95 -10.42
N LEU A 5 -41.27 3.39 -9.90
CA LEU A 5 -40.93 3.55 -8.48
C LEU A 5 -39.59 4.29 -8.38
N VAL A 6 -39.65 5.60 -8.16
CA VAL A 6 -39.34 6.27 -6.87
C VAL A 6 -37.85 6.60 -6.73
N VAL A 7 -37.60 7.87 -7.02
CA VAL A 7 -36.47 8.68 -6.56
C VAL A 7 -36.34 8.59 -5.05
N GLY A 8 -35.17 8.19 -4.58
CA GLY A 8 -34.72 8.33 -3.20
C GLY A 8 -33.37 9.03 -3.18
N VAL A 9 -33.38 10.36 -3.25
CA VAL A 9 -32.22 11.19 -2.91
C VAL A 9 -32.01 11.07 -1.40
N LEU A 10 -30.98 10.33 -1.00
CA LEU A 10 -30.48 10.38 0.37
C LEU A 10 -29.40 11.48 0.44
N ALA A 11 -29.86 12.69 0.75
CA ALA A 11 -28.98 13.74 1.22
C ALA A 11 -28.59 13.44 2.67
N THR A 12 -27.37 12.96 2.89
CA THR A 12 -26.77 12.93 4.23
C THR A 12 -25.69 14.00 4.26
N GLY A 13 -26.05 15.17 4.78
CA GLY A 13 -25.10 16.21 5.14
C GLY A 13 -24.23 15.72 6.30
N ILE A 14 -22.91 15.76 6.10
CA ILE A 14 -21.95 15.81 7.19
C ILE A 14 -21.22 17.13 7.04
N ALA A 15 -21.63 18.11 7.83
CA ALA A 15 -20.81 19.26 8.14
C ALA A 15 -19.69 18.79 9.06
N LEU A 16 -18.44 19.01 8.66
CA LEU A 16 -17.31 19.01 9.58
C LEU A 16 -16.48 20.27 9.31
N THR A 17 -16.95 21.37 9.89
CA THR A 17 -16.14 22.54 10.16
C THR A 17 -15.30 22.30 11.42
N GLY A 18 -13.99 22.50 11.28
CA GLY A 18 -13.01 22.45 12.36
C GLY A 18 -11.68 21.96 11.78
N GLY A 19 -10.56 22.65 11.88
CA GLY A 19 -10.20 23.91 12.49
C GLY A 19 -8.77 24.20 12.02
N MET A 20 -8.39 25.47 12.08
CA MET A 20 -7.13 26.01 11.59
C MET A 20 -5.93 25.36 12.30
N GLY A 21 -4.84 25.18 11.55
CA GLY A 21 -3.53 24.83 12.06
C GLY A 21 -2.45 25.29 11.09
N ALA A 22 -2.28 26.61 11.00
CA ALA A 22 -1.05 27.17 10.47
C ALA A 22 0.07 26.82 11.44
N SER A 23 1.16 26.27 10.93
CA SER A 23 2.47 26.39 11.56
C SER A 23 3.48 26.63 10.46
N ALA A 24 3.84 27.90 10.35
CA ALA A 24 5.00 28.37 9.62
C ALA A 24 6.27 28.02 10.40
N ALA A 25 7.39 28.15 9.68
CA ALA A 25 8.77 28.22 10.14
C ALA A 25 9.50 26.88 10.41
N SER A 26 10.37 26.48 9.47
CA SER A 26 11.78 26.82 9.68
C SER A 26 12.51 26.96 8.35
N MET A 27 13.31 28.01 8.34
CA MET A 27 14.10 28.58 7.28
C MET A 27 15.48 27.88 7.27
N GLU A 28 16.08 27.80 6.08
CA GLU A 28 17.52 27.73 5.77
C GLU A 28 18.39 26.48 6.12
N LYS A 29 19.18 26.11 5.10
CA LYS A 29 20.31 25.17 4.96
C LYS A 29 21.54 25.59 5.81
N PRO A 30 22.73 24.93 5.74
CA PRO A 30 23.15 23.61 5.24
C PRO A 30 24.01 22.86 6.30
N GLU A 31 24.96 22.02 5.85
CA GLU A 31 26.18 21.54 6.51
C GLU A 31 26.16 20.46 7.61
N GLY A 32 26.48 19.26 7.14
CA GLY A 32 27.15 18.21 7.92
C GLY A 32 27.34 17.00 6.99
N PRO A 33 28.57 16.65 6.56
CA PRO A 33 28.77 15.38 5.90
C PRO A 33 28.62 14.32 6.99
N VAL A 34 27.39 13.85 7.21
CA VAL A 34 27.15 12.66 8.02
C VAL A 34 27.63 11.48 7.18
N SER A 35 28.94 11.30 7.28
CA SER A 35 29.70 10.06 7.21
C SER A 35 28.87 8.88 6.75
N SER A 36 29.23 8.36 5.59
CA SER A 36 28.88 7.06 4.99
C SER A 36 28.53 5.96 6.00
N LEU A 37 27.38 6.08 6.65
CA LEU A 37 26.62 4.96 7.16
C LEU A 37 25.98 4.37 5.92
N LYS A 38 26.81 3.59 5.22
CA LYS A 38 26.47 2.60 4.21
C LYS A 38 25.04 2.16 4.48
N ALA A 39 24.07 2.77 3.78
CA ALA A 39 22.67 2.52 3.98
C ALA A 39 22.54 1.01 3.90
N ALA A 40 22.26 0.36 5.03
CA ALA A 40 21.99 -1.07 5.04
C ALA A 40 20.82 -1.21 4.07
N LYS A 41 21.10 -1.67 2.85
CA LYS A 41 20.08 -1.75 1.81
C LYS A 41 19.00 -2.61 2.42
N CYS A 42 17.85 -2.00 2.62
CA CYS A 42 16.68 -2.66 3.11
C CYS A 42 16.20 -3.57 1.98
N GLU A 43 16.78 -4.77 1.93
CA GLU A 43 16.58 -5.70 0.82
C GLU A 43 15.34 -6.54 1.10
N LEU A 44 14.40 -6.52 0.16
CA LEU A 44 13.26 -7.41 0.20
C LEU A 44 13.73 -8.86 0.03
N PRO A 45 13.08 -9.82 0.70
CA PRO A 45 13.35 -11.24 0.51
C PRO A 45 13.39 -11.63 -0.96
N SER A 46 14.34 -12.47 -1.37
CA SER A 46 14.54 -12.88 -2.78
C SER A 46 13.34 -13.58 -3.42
N ARG A 47 12.41 -14.09 -2.60
CA ARG A 47 11.12 -14.67 -3.04
C ARG A 47 10.13 -13.63 -3.58
N ILE A 48 10.39 -12.35 -3.33
CA ILE A 48 9.55 -11.22 -3.73
C ILE A 48 10.16 -10.60 -4.98
N LYS A 49 9.42 -10.64 -6.09
CA LYS A 49 9.80 -9.97 -7.33
C LYS A 49 9.15 -8.60 -7.39
N LYS A 50 9.92 -7.55 -7.71
CA LYS A 50 9.36 -6.25 -8.06
C LYS A 50 8.90 -6.28 -9.51
N LEU A 51 7.66 -5.87 -9.75
CA LEU A 51 7.07 -5.73 -11.08
C LEU A 51 7.33 -4.31 -11.61
N SER A 52 7.26 -4.14 -12.94
CA SER A 52 7.53 -2.85 -13.60
C SER A 52 6.54 -1.74 -13.20
N ASN A 53 5.35 -2.10 -12.70
CA ASN A 53 4.32 -1.16 -12.25
C ASN A 53 4.50 -0.70 -10.78
N GLY A 54 5.65 -0.98 -10.16
CA GLY A 54 5.92 -0.64 -8.76
C GLY A 54 5.25 -1.55 -7.73
N LYS A 55 4.47 -2.54 -8.18
CA LYS A 55 3.93 -3.60 -7.31
C LYS A 55 4.94 -4.73 -7.14
N PHE A 56 4.59 -5.68 -6.28
CA PHE A 56 5.39 -6.86 -5.99
C PHE A 56 4.65 -8.13 -6.37
N GLU A 57 5.36 -9.22 -6.62
CA GLU A 57 4.82 -10.54 -6.91
C GLU A 57 5.52 -11.59 -6.05
N GLN A 58 4.73 -12.56 -5.58
CA GLN A 58 5.20 -13.72 -4.84
C GLN A 58 4.38 -14.96 -5.18
N TYR A 59 5.01 -16.13 -5.10
CA TYR A 59 4.38 -17.44 -5.20
C TYR A 59 4.51 -18.18 -3.87
N VAL A 60 3.39 -18.52 -3.23
CA VAL A 60 3.35 -19.24 -1.94
C VAL A 60 2.26 -20.30 -1.92
N LYS A 61 2.47 -21.39 -1.15
CA LYS A 61 1.45 -22.38 -0.86
C LYS A 61 0.53 -21.84 0.24
N ARG A 62 -0.39 -20.97 -0.16
CA ARG A 62 -1.38 -20.33 0.72
C ARG A 62 -2.74 -20.31 0.03
N THR A 63 -3.80 -20.35 0.83
CA THR A 63 -5.19 -20.35 0.37
C THR A 63 -5.93 -19.06 0.71
N ASP A 64 -5.32 -18.17 1.50
CA ASP A 64 -5.92 -16.90 1.87
C ASP A 64 -6.08 -15.97 0.66
N ASN A 65 -7.21 -15.27 0.55
CA ASN A 65 -7.39 -14.27 -0.50
C ASN A 65 -6.55 -13.01 -0.26
N TYR A 66 -6.18 -12.76 0.99
CA TYR A 66 -5.43 -11.60 1.44
C TYR A 66 -4.61 -11.93 2.69
N TYR A 67 -3.41 -11.37 2.79
CA TYR A 67 -2.63 -11.37 4.02
C TYR A 67 -1.64 -10.20 4.05
N THR A 68 -1.17 -9.86 5.25
CA THR A 68 -0.09 -8.88 5.44
C THR A 68 1.19 -9.56 5.88
N GLU A 69 2.32 -8.98 5.51
CA GLU A 69 3.63 -9.40 5.97
C GLU A 69 4.47 -8.16 6.33
N PRO A 70 4.98 -8.04 7.57
CA PRO A 70 5.91 -6.98 7.90
C PRO A 70 7.23 -7.24 7.18
N LEU A 71 7.69 -6.27 6.39
CA LEU A 71 8.92 -6.36 5.63
C LEU A 71 9.80 -5.16 5.90
N CYS A 72 11.04 -5.27 5.42
CA CYS A 72 11.93 -4.13 5.40
C CYS A 72 11.29 -3.03 4.54
N GLY A 73 11.05 -1.85 5.13
CA GLY A 73 10.42 -0.72 4.43
C GLY A 73 8.90 -0.65 4.55
N GLY A 74 8.28 -1.37 5.50
CA GLY A 74 6.87 -1.20 5.84
C GLY A 74 6.08 -2.52 5.88
N THR A 75 4.76 -2.42 5.71
CA THR A 75 3.88 -3.60 5.66
C THR A 75 3.52 -3.91 4.23
N MET A 76 3.75 -5.15 3.80
CA MET A 76 3.35 -5.63 2.48
C MET A 76 1.94 -6.21 2.54
N HIS A 77 1.07 -5.70 1.67
CA HIS A 77 -0.31 -6.14 1.53
C HIS A 77 -0.43 -7.04 0.31
N TRP A 78 -0.68 -8.33 0.53
CA TRP A 78 -0.73 -9.34 -0.52
C TRP A 78 -2.17 -9.67 -0.92
N TYR A 79 -2.45 -9.65 -2.22
CA TYR A 79 -3.76 -9.97 -2.78
C TYR A 79 -3.65 -11.14 -3.74
N TYR A 80 -4.48 -12.16 -3.55
CA TYR A 80 -4.48 -13.34 -4.41
C TYR A 80 -4.86 -12.99 -5.85
N LYS A 81 -4.08 -13.51 -6.81
CA LYS A 81 -4.26 -13.28 -8.26
C LYS A 81 -4.47 -14.55 -9.08
N GLY A 82 -4.55 -15.72 -8.44
CA GLY A 82 -4.78 -16.99 -9.11
C GLY A 82 -3.77 -18.08 -8.76
N LYS A 83 -4.00 -19.27 -9.32
CA LYS A 83 -3.08 -20.41 -9.20
C LYS A 83 -1.94 -20.29 -10.21
N ALA A 84 -0.75 -20.62 -9.76
CA ALA A 84 0.41 -20.88 -10.60
C ALA A 84 0.48 -22.39 -10.93
N PRO A 85 1.12 -22.78 -12.05
CA PRO A 85 1.12 -24.16 -12.54
C PRO A 85 1.66 -25.20 -11.53
N ASP A 86 2.53 -24.80 -10.61
CA ASP A 86 3.17 -25.71 -9.63
C ASP A 86 2.38 -25.91 -8.32
N GLY A 87 1.08 -25.61 -8.32
CA GLY A 87 0.23 -25.70 -7.13
C GLY A 87 0.44 -24.55 -6.12
N TYR A 88 1.26 -23.57 -6.47
CA TYR A 88 1.41 -22.32 -5.72
C TYR A 88 0.28 -21.35 -6.05
N SER A 89 0.01 -20.46 -5.10
CA SER A 89 -0.88 -19.32 -5.31
C SER A 89 -0.01 -18.10 -5.64
N ARG A 90 -0.38 -17.37 -6.69
CA ARG A 90 0.26 -16.12 -7.10
C ARG A 90 -0.39 -14.96 -6.36
N TYR A 91 0.43 -14.11 -5.75
CA TYR A 91 -0.01 -12.90 -5.05
C TYR A 91 0.64 -11.67 -5.65
N GLU A 92 -0.13 -10.58 -5.69
CA GLU A 92 0.36 -9.23 -6.00
C GLU A 92 0.42 -8.43 -4.70
N GLY A 93 1.58 -7.81 -4.44
CA GLY A 93 1.89 -7.08 -3.23
C GLY A 93 1.92 -5.58 -3.44
N HIS A 94 1.46 -4.83 -2.44
CA HIS A 94 1.64 -3.39 -2.33
C HIS A 94 2.29 -3.04 -0.98
N LEU A 95 3.43 -2.35 -1.01
CA LEU A 95 4.16 -1.97 0.19
C LEU A 95 3.62 -0.64 0.71
N ILE A 96 3.26 -0.61 1.99
CA ILE A 96 2.82 0.59 2.71
C ILE A 96 3.86 0.92 3.77
N LEU A 97 4.42 2.13 3.70
CA LEU A 97 5.45 2.66 4.62
C LEU A 97 4.85 3.10 5.95
#